data_AF-A0A2D5Y465-F1
#
_entry.id   AF-A0A2D5Y465-F1
#
_cell.length_a   1.000
_cell.length_b   1.000
_cell.length_c   1.000
_cell.angle_alpha   90.00
_cell.angle_beta   90.00
_cell.angle_gamma   90.00
#
_symmetry.space_group_name_H-M   'P 1'
#
loop_
_entity.id
_entity.type
_entity.pdbx_description
1 polymer ?
#
loop_
_entity_poly.entity_id
_entity_poly.type
_entity_poly.pdbx_seq_one_letter_code
_entity_poly.pdbx_strand_id
1 'polypeptide(L)'
;MNAKTKGWTEERRKAQAERCRNNKPWTRATGPKTPEGKARSSMNAYKYGGDKAYQDLVKTLLLHNKGFLNAYKQMAENKLIKSQLKQMLIRYKTHIAAKQTEGLPDAEALAKHPGLD
;
A
#
# COMPACT_ATOMS: atom_id res chain seq x y z
N MET A 1 0.60 14.59 -19.93
CA MET A 1 -0.87 14.44 -19.95
C MET A 1 -1.21 13.07 -20.52
N ASN A 2 -1.77 12.14 -19.72
CA ASN A 2 -2.16 10.82 -20.20
C ASN A 2 -3.49 10.94 -20.96
N ALA A 3 -3.45 10.81 -22.29
CA ALA A 3 -4.65 10.78 -23.11
C ALA A 3 -5.45 9.52 -22.77
N LYS A 4 -6.56 9.67 -22.05
CA LYS A 4 -7.51 8.60 -21.74
C LYS A 4 -8.05 8.09 -23.08
N THR A 5 -7.72 6.85 -23.45
CA THR A 5 -8.20 6.26 -24.70
C THR A 5 -9.72 6.24 -24.71
N LYS A 6 -10.34 6.91 -25.70
CA LYS A 6 -11.77 6.78 -26.00
C LYS A 6 -12.02 5.30 -26.34
N GLY A 7 -12.60 4.55 -25.40
CA GLY A 7 -12.76 3.10 -25.50
C GLY A 7 -13.55 2.62 -26.72
N TRP A 8 -13.79 1.32 -26.81
CA TRP A 8 -14.60 0.74 -27.88
C TRP A 8 -16.08 0.93 -27.58
N THR A 9 -16.71 1.93 -28.23
CA THR A 9 -18.16 2.07 -28.29
C THR A 9 -18.77 0.99 -29.17
N GLU A 10 -20.06 0.71 -28.99
CA GLU A 10 -20.75 -0.35 -29.72
C GLU A 10 -20.81 -0.06 -31.23
N GLU A 11 -21.09 1.20 -31.60
CA GLU A 11 -21.05 1.68 -32.99
C GLU A 11 -19.68 1.43 -33.64
N ARG A 12 -18.59 1.70 -32.89
CA ARG A 12 -17.22 1.49 -33.37
C ARG A 12 -16.91 0.01 -33.56
N ARG A 13 -17.38 -0.87 -32.66
CA ARG A 13 -17.25 -2.33 -32.82
C ARG A 13 -18.00 -2.81 -34.05
N LYS A 14 -19.22 -2.33 -34.28
CA LYS A 14 -20.03 -2.69 -35.45
C LYS A 14 -19.36 -2.26 -36.76
N ALA A 15 -18.94 -0.99 -36.86
CA ALA A 15 -18.23 -0.48 -38.04
C ALA A 15 -16.92 -1.24 -38.29
N GLN A 16 -16.17 -1.59 -37.23
CA GLN A 16 -14.97 -2.42 -37.35
C GLN A 16 -15.31 -3.83 -37.83
N ALA A 17 -16.37 -4.45 -37.31
CA ALA A 17 -16.81 -5.78 -37.73
C ALA A 17 -17.22 -5.80 -39.21
N GLU A 18 -17.94 -4.78 -39.69
CA GLU A 18 -18.27 -4.61 -41.11
C GLU A 18 -17.01 -4.50 -41.98
N ARG A 19 -16.04 -3.65 -41.59
CA ARG A 19 -14.75 -3.55 -42.29
C ARG A 19 -14.00 -4.87 -42.31
N CYS A 20 -13.97 -5.61 -41.20
CA CYS A 20 -13.35 -6.92 -41.13
C CYS A 20 -14.05 -7.94 -42.06
N ARG A 21 -15.39 -7.95 -42.12
CA ARG A 21 -16.17 -8.81 -43.01
C ARG A 21 -15.97 -8.48 -44.49
N ASN A 22 -15.84 -7.20 -44.82
CA ASN A 22 -15.60 -6.74 -46.19
C ASN A 22 -14.17 -7.09 -46.63
N ASN A 23 -13.18 -6.76 -45.81
CA ASN A 23 -11.77 -6.92 -46.17
C ASN A 23 -11.25 -8.35 -45.99
N LYS A 24 -11.97 -9.18 -45.20
CA LYS A 24 -11.64 -10.58 -44.89
C LYS A 24 -10.15 -10.82 -44.67
N PRO A 25 -9.47 -10.08 -43.76
CA PRO A 25 -8.02 -10.10 -43.65
C PRO A 25 -7.43 -11.50 -43.38
N TRP A 26 -8.22 -12.41 -42.80
CA TRP A 26 -7.84 -13.81 -42.59
C TRP A 26 -7.59 -14.60 -43.88
N THR A 27 -8.16 -14.19 -45.02
CA THR A 27 -7.93 -14.84 -46.31
C THR A 27 -6.50 -14.69 -46.82
N ARG A 28 -5.82 -13.61 -46.41
CA ARG A 28 -4.40 -13.34 -46.72
C ARG A 28 -3.47 -13.65 -45.56
N ALA A 29 -3.96 -14.24 -44.47
CA ALA A 29 -3.14 -14.55 -43.31
C ALA A 29 -2.09 -15.61 -43.67
N THR A 30 -0.82 -15.27 -43.48
CA THR A 30 0.34 -16.15 -43.69
C THR A 30 0.69 -16.94 -42.42
N GLY A 31 -0.35 -17.37 -41.69
CA GLY A 31 -0.17 -18.19 -40.49
C GLY A 31 0.60 -19.49 -40.79
N PRO A 32 1.12 -20.17 -39.76
CA PRO A 32 1.89 -21.39 -39.95
C PRO A 32 1.05 -22.49 -40.60
N LYS A 33 1.49 -22.92 -41.79
CA LYS A 33 0.83 -23.97 -42.57
C LYS A 33 1.30 -25.38 -42.22
N THR A 34 2.52 -25.51 -41.70
CA THR A 34 3.12 -26.81 -41.37
C THR A 34 2.81 -27.23 -39.93
N PRO A 35 2.81 -28.54 -39.61
CA PRO A 35 2.67 -29.03 -38.24
C PRO A 35 3.68 -28.41 -37.27
N GLU A 36 4.95 -28.27 -37.67
CA GLU A 36 6.01 -27.68 -36.85
C GLU A 36 5.77 -26.18 -36.62
N GLY A 37 5.30 -25.47 -37.65
CA GLY A 37 4.94 -24.06 -37.53
C GLY A 37 3.78 -23.86 -36.55
N LYS A 38 2.77 -24.74 -36.60
CA LYS A 38 1.63 -24.69 -35.68
C LYS A 38 2.06 -25.01 -34.25
N ALA A 39 2.93 -26.01 -34.06
CA ALA A 39 3.51 -26.35 -32.77
C ALA A 39 4.34 -25.19 -32.17
N ARG A 40 5.13 -24.48 -32.99
CA ARG A 40 5.84 -23.28 -32.50
C ARG A 40 4.88 -22.15 -32.13
N SER A 41 3.85 -21.92 -32.94
CA SER A 41 2.87 -20.86 -32.67
C SER A 41 2.00 -21.16 -31.44
N SER A 42 1.73 -22.43 -31.12
CA SER A 42 1.02 -22.78 -29.88
C SER A 42 1.86 -22.49 -28.64
N MET A 43 3.20 -22.53 -28.75
CA MET A 43 4.10 -22.19 -27.65
C MET A 43 4.02 -20.72 -27.22
N ASN A 44 3.56 -19.81 -28.10
CA ASN A 44 3.37 -18.40 -27.75
C ASN A 44 2.34 -18.19 -26.62
N ALA A 45 1.44 -19.16 -26.39
CA ALA A 45 0.54 -19.13 -25.24
C ALA A 45 1.31 -19.25 -23.90
N TYR A 46 2.48 -19.89 -23.91
CA TYR A 46 3.37 -20.03 -22.77
C TYR A 46 4.34 -18.86 -22.67
N LYS A 47 3.81 -17.63 -22.52
CA LYS A 47 4.59 -16.37 -22.39
C LYS A 47 5.68 -16.41 -21.30
N TYR A 48 5.62 -17.38 -20.38
CA TYR A 48 6.57 -17.59 -19.30
C TYR A 48 7.02 -19.06 -19.15
N GLY A 49 6.97 -19.85 -20.24
CA GLY A 49 7.47 -21.23 -20.22
C GLY A 49 6.55 -22.27 -19.55
N GLY A 50 5.31 -21.92 -19.23
CA GLY A 50 4.28 -22.88 -18.82
C GLY A 50 4.30 -23.34 -17.37
N ASP A 51 5.24 -22.88 -16.55
CA ASP A 51 5.23 -23.22 -15.12
C ASP A 51 4.29 -22.30 -14.32
N LYS A 52 3.00 -22.56 -14.49
CA LYS A 52 1.92 -21.88 -13.77
C LYS A 52 2.08 -22.03 -12.25
N ALA A 53 2.57 -23.18 -11.79
CA ALA A 53 2.81 -23.46 -10.38
C ALA A 53 3.92 -22.55 -9.81
N TYR A 54 5.04 -22.39 -10.54
CA TYR A 54 6.10 -21.45 -10.15
C TYR A 54 5.58 -20.01 -10.06
N GLN A 55 4.76 -19.56 -11.00
CA GLN A 55 4.19 -18.20 -10.94
C GLN A 55 3.28 -17.99 -9.74
N ASP A 56 2.43 -18.96 -9.45
CA ASP A 56 1.48 -18.86 -8.35
C ASP A 56 2.21 -18.91 -7.01
N LEU A 57 3.29 -19.70 -6.92
CA LEU A 57 4.23 -19.67 -5.79
C LEU A 57 4.86 -18.28 -5.61
N VAL A 58 5.45 -17.71 -6.67
CA VAL A 58 6.12 -16.40 -6.61
C VAL A 58 5.13 -15.30 -6.20
N LYS A 59 3.91 -15.30 -6.78
CA LYS A 59 2.86 -14.36 -6.40
C LYS A 59 2.48 -14.50 -4.94
N THR A 60 2.32 -15.72 -4.47
CA THR A 60 1.98 -16.01 -3.07
C THR A 60 3.08 -15.50 -2.14
N LEU A 61 4.35 -15.72 -2.47
CA LEU A 61 5.50 -15.25 -1.70
C LEU A 61 5.53 -13.71 -1.61
N LEU A 62 5.31 -13.03 -2.73
CA LEU A 62 5.30 -11.56 -2.79
C LEU A 62 4.14 -10.96 -1.98
N LEU A 63 2.96 -11.61 -1.98
CA LEU A 63 1.82 -11.20 -1.16
C LEU A 63 2.12 -11.33 0.33
N HIS A 64 2.74 -12.44 0.75
CA HIS A 64 3.16 -12.64 2.14
C HIS A 64 4.22 -11.62 2.55
N ASN A 65 5.23 -11.37 1.71
CA ASN A 65 6.25 -10.35 1.96
C ASN A 65 5.63 -8.96 2.13
N LYS A 66 4.66 -8.59 1.28
CA LYS A 66 3.94 -7.32 1.42
C LYS A 66 3.19 -7.24 2.75
N GLY A 67 2.51 -8.32 3.14
CA GLY A 67 1.81 -8.41 4.43
C GLY A 67 2.78 -8.24 5.61
N PHE A 68 3.91 -8.93 5.58
CA PHE A 68 4.97 -8.82 6.59
C PHE A 68 5.51 -7.39 6.70
N LEU A 69 5.88 -6.76 5.58
CA LEU A 69 6.42 -5.39 5.57
C LEU A 69 5.41 -4.38 6.12
N ASN A 70 4.13 -4.54 5.79
CA ASN A 70 3.07 -3.68 6.32
C ASN A 70 2.91 -3.86 7.83
N ALA A 71 2.89 -5.11 8.32
CA ALA A 71 2.83 -5.39 9.75
C ALA A 71 4.05 -4.83 10.49
N TYR A 72 5.24 -5.00 9.93
CA TYR A 72 6.49 -4.46 10.48
C TYR A 72 6.46 -2.93 10.57
N LYS A 73 6.01 -2.25 9.51
CA LYS A 73 5.83 -0.81 9.49
C LYS A 73 4.87 -0.36 10.59
N GLN A 74 3.72 -1.03 10.73
CA GLN A 74 2.74 -0.72 11.77
C GLN A 74 3.30 -0.95 13.18
N MET A 75 4.08 -2.01 13.39
CA MET A 75 4.75 -2.26 14.67
C MET A 75 5.76 -1.17 15.01
N ALA A 76 6.56 -0.71 14.04
CA ALA A 76 7.50 0.38 14.22
C ALA A 76 6.79 1.70 14.57
N GLU A 77 5.70 2.02 13.86
CA GLU A 77 4.85 3.18 14.14
C GLU A 77 4.23 3.11 15.55
N ASN A 78 3.68 1.95 15.94
CA ASN A 78 3.12 1.74 17.28
C ASN A 78 4.17 1.90 18.39
N LYS A 79 5.40 1.42 18.17
CA LYS A 79 6.52 1.58 19.11
C LYS A 79 6.91 3.06 19.26
N LEU A 80 6.94 3.80 18.15
CA LEU A 80 7.20 5.23 18.15
C LEU A 80 6.13 6.01 18.92
N ILE A 81 4.85 5.73 18.64
CA ILE A 81 3.70 6.37 19.32
C ILE A 81 3.74 6.10 20.82
N LYS A 82 3.99 4.85 21.25
CA LYS A 82 4.14 4.51 22.68
C LYS A 82 5.27 5.28 23.36
N SER A 83 6.41 5.45 22.68
CA SER A 83 7.53 6.24 23.19
C SER A 83 7.15 7.71 23.36
N GLN A 84 6.50 8.30 22.34
CA GLN A 84 6.04 9.69 22.36
C GLN A 84 5.02 9.94 23.47
N LEU A 85 4.03 9.04 23.64
CA LEU A 85 3.06 9.11 24.73
C LEU A 85 3.72 9.02 26.10
N LYS A 86 4.71 8.14 26.28
CA LYS A 86 5.48 8.04 27.53
C LYS A 86 6.22 9.35 27.84
N GLN A 87 6.85 9.95 26.83
CA GLN A 87 7.52 11.25 26.97
C GLN A 87 6.54 12.38 27.29
N MET A 88 5.38 12.41 26.64
CA MET A 88 4.33 13.40 26.93
C MET A 88 3.80 13.26 28.36
N LEU A 89 3.56 12.02 28.83
CA LEU A 89 3.13 11.75 30.21
C LEU A 89 4.17 12.19 31.24
N ILE A 90 5.45 11.97 30.97
CA ILE A 90 6.54 12.46 31.82
C ILE A 90 6.48 14.00 31.91
N ARG A 91 6.40 14.69 30.76
CA ARG A 91 6.31 16.16 30.71
C ARG A 91 5.08 16.72 31.43
N TYR A 92 3.93 16.05 31.28
CA TYR A 92 2.69 16.44 31.95
C TYR A 92 2.80 16.29 33.47
N LYS A 93 3.35 15.17 33.95
CA LYS A 93 3.59 14.94 35.39
C LYS A 93 4.57 15.96 35.98
N THR A 94 5.65 16.28 35.28
CA THR A 94 6.60 17.32 35.73
C THR A 94 5.96 18.70 35.79
N HIS A 95 5.09 19.05 34.82
CA HIS A 95 4.38 20.32 34.83
C HIS A 95 3.35 20.41 35.97
N ILE A 96 2.63 19.33 36.27
CA ILE A 96 1.73 19.28 37.45
C ILE A 96 2.51 19.46 38.74
N ALA A 97 3.62 18.73 38.90
CA ALA A 97 4.45 18.83 40.08
C ALA A 97 4.97 20.28 40.28
N ALA A 98 5.41 20.93 39.20
CA ALA A 98 5.83 22.34 39.23
C ALA A 98 4.68 23.30 39.60
N LYS A 99 3.46 23.06 39.10
CA LYS A 99 2.27 23.85 39.49
C LYS A 99 1.85 23.65 40.95
N GLN A 100 2.08 22.46 41.51
CA GLN A 100 1.78 22.17 42.92
C GLN A 100 2.77 22.86 43.87
N THR A 101 4.02 23.07 43.43
CA THR A 101 5.03 23.81 44.20
C THR A 101 4.84 25.32 44.17
N GLU A 102 4.23 25.89 43.13
CA GLU A 102 3.89 27.33 43.06
C GLU A 102 2.68 27.72 43.94
N GLY A 103 1.96 26.74 44.52
CA GLY A 103 0.75 26.96 45.32
C GLY A 103 0.90 26.70 46.83
N LEU A 104 2.09 26.41 47.33
CA LEU A 104 2.33 26.33 48.78
C LEU A 104 2.81 27.70 49.28
N PRO A 105 2.11 28.37 50.21
CA PRO A 105 2.69 29.53 50.89
C PRO A 105 3.92 29.06 51.65
N ASP A 106 4.97 29.89 51.64
CA ASP A 106 6.20 29.66 52.40
C ASP A 106 5.86 29.17 53.80
N ALA A 107 6.23 27.92 54.11
CA ALA A 107 6.07 27.34 55.44
C ALA A 107 6.82 28.14 56.53
N GLU A 108 7.66 29.09 56.12
CA GLU A 108 8.41 30.02 56.97
C GLU A 108 7.57 31.24 57.44
N ALA A 109 6.43 31.54 56.81
CA ALA A 109 5.56 32.66 57.19
C ALA A 109 4.66 32.35 58.41
N LEU A 110 4.44 31.08 58.75
CA LEU A 110 3.56 30.66 59.85
C LEU A 110 4.28 30.48 61.20
N ALA A 111 5.61 30.67 61.26
CA ALA A 111 6.41 30.49 62.48
C ALA A 111 6.79 31.81 63.20
N LYS A 112 6.33 32.98 62.73
CA LYS A 112 6.73 34.31 63.27
C LYS A 112 5.61 35.10 63.97
N HIS A 113 4.77 34.43 64.76
CA HIS A 113 3.99 35.14 65.79
C HIS A 113 4.24 34.51 67.16
N PRO A 114 5.24 35.02 67.92
CA PRO A 114 5.31 34.74 69.34
C PRO A 114 4.12 35.44 70.04
N GLY A 115 3.67 34.85 71.14
CA GLY A 115 2.42 35.15 71.82
C GLY A 115 2.11 36.64 72.04
N LEU A 116 0.82 36.94 71.95
CA LEU A 116 0.20 38.09 72.60
C LEU A 116 -0.42 37.58 73.91
N ASP A 117 0.04 38.16 75.00
CA ASP A 117 -0.56 38.14 76.33
C ASP A 117 -2.02 38.65 76.32
#